data_AF-A0A5B0KSK2-F1
#
_entry.id   AF-A0A5B0KSK2-F1
#
_cell.length_a   1.000
_cell.length_b   1.000
_cell.length_c   1.000
_cell.angle_alpha   90.00
_cell.angle_beta   90.00
_cell.angle_gamma   90.00
#
_symmetry.space_group_name_H-M   'P 1'
#
loop_
_entity.id
_entity.type
_entity.pdbx_description
1 polymer ?
#
loop_
_entity_poly.entity_id
_entity_poly.type
_entity_poly.pdbx_seq_one_letter_code
_entity_poly.pdbx_strand_id
1 'polypeptide(L)'
;MRTPLLPVTMPSIYKKNGIAVPLPKRMALCSPDTQRALYAIRQELLAQQGDLVLSDLFRSYDMQLQSHKDYVSGQKKAFSPAPGGSLHEAGRAFDLDLGAIRISLSELWQIGKRHGAYPVIAQPDPKQSEAWHFDVRGSHNVVYEYYKRGEASNMKPYTAMAVSAILATDIRVDVFENRQGEAFLQSGLVRLGHTLGAIDGRIGMKTQAALADAGIALTSLDAMIQAVENQLQARFPDEYTSPDLLIADTGQPSTSDAIAAL
;
A
#
# COMPACT_ATOMS: atom_id res chain seq x y z
N MET A 1 -12.73 9.94 -6.90
CA MET A 1 -12.46 9.74 -5.46
C MET A 1 -11.04 9.23 -5.34
N ARG A 2 -10.26 9.80 -4.42
CA ARG A 2 -8.95 9.27 -4.01
C ARG A 2 -9.10 7.85 -3.44
N THR A 3 -8.04 7.06 -3.46
CA THR A 3 -8.02 5.75 -2.80
C THR A 3 -8.19 5.96 -1.29
N PRO A 4 -9.25 5.42 -0.66
CA PRO A 4 -9.45 5.60 0.76
C PRO A 4 -8.47 4.73 1.55
N LEU A 5 -8.08 5.21 2.73
CA LEU A 5 -7.40 4.39 3.74
C LEU A 5 -8.44 3.87 4.73
N LEU A 6 -8.66 2.55 4.71
CA LEU A 6 -9.62 1.86 5.55
C LEU A 6 -8.97 1.37 6.84
N PRO A 7 -9.68 1.44 7.99
CA PRO A 7 -9.21 0.82 9.21
C PRO A 7 -9.20 -0.72 9.08
N VAL A 8 -8.23 -1.36 9.71
CA VAL A 8 -8.15 -2.82 9.83
C VAL A 8 -7.95 -3.21 11.29
N THR A 9 -8.41 -4.40 11.68
CA THR A 9 -8.06 -4.97 12.99
C THR A 9 -7.24 -6.24 12.76
N MET A 10 -5.93 -6.15 13.00
CA MET A 10 -5.01 -7.28 12.88
C MET A 10 -4.24 -7.54 14.18
N PRO A 11 -3.93 -8.82 14.49
CA PRO A 11 -2.96 -9.16 15.51
C PRO A 11 -1.63 -8.44 15.26
N SER A 12 -0.91 -8.12 16.32
CA SER A 12 0.38 -7.47 16.20
C SER A 12 1.41 -7.97 17.19
N ILE A 13 2.68 -7.63 16.94
CA ILE A 13 3.78 -7.92 17.86
C ILE A 13 3.73 -7.08 19.14
N TYR A 14 2.87 -6.04 19.17
CA TYR A 14 2.80 -5.10 20.29
C TYR A 14 2.11 -5.73 21.49
N LYS A 15 2.60 -5.33 22.67
CA LYS A 15 2.02 -5.73 23.96
C LYS A 15 1.75 -4.50 24.82
N LYS A 16 0.65 -4.52 25.56
CA LYS A 16 0.34 -3.56 26.61
C LYS A 16 0.26 -4.32 27.94
N ASN A 17 1.14 -4.00 28.88
CA ASN A 17 1.26 -4.70 30.16
C ASN A 17 1.44 -6.22 30.00
N GLY A 18 2.24 -6.64 29.02
CA GLY A 18 2.49 -8.06 28.72
C GLY A 18 1.41 -8.75 27.88
N ILE A 19 0.25 -8.12 27.68
CA ILE A 19 -0.88 -8.67 26.92
C ILE A 19 -0.76 -8.26 25.46
N ALA A 20 -0.91 -9.21 24.53
CA ALA A 20 -0.91 -8.93 23.10
C ALA A 20 -2.07 -7.99 22.74
N VAL A 21 -1.79 -6.98 21.92
CA VAL A 21 -2.80 -6.03 21.46
C VAL A 21 -2.83 -5.99 19.92
N PRO A 22 -3.96 -5.59 19.31
CA PRO A 22 -4.00 -5.33 17.88
C PRO A 22 -3.03 -4.23 17.47
N LEU A 23 -2.77 -4.15 16.16
CA LEU A 23 -1.94 -3.09 15.59
C LEU A 23 -2.48 -1.71 16.01
N PRO A 24 -1.63 -0.75 16.45
CA PRO A 24 -2.08 0.57 16.86
C PRO A 24 -2.92 1.25 15.80
N LYS A 25 -4.04 1.88 16.17
CA LYS A 25 -5.00 2.50 15.22
C LYS A 25 -4.36 3.40 14.17
N ARG A 26 -3.34 4.18 14.56
CA ARG A 26 -2.60 5.08 13.66
C ARG A 26 -1.78 4.36 12.59
N MET A 27 -1.50 3.07 12.77
CA MET A 27 -0.80 2.18 11.83
C MET A 27 -1.73 1.20 11.15
N ALA A 28 -2.92 0.98 11.72
CA ALA A 28 -3.90 0.01 11.25
C ALA A 28 -4.82 0.61 10.17
N LEU A 29 -4.20 1.18 9.13
CA LEU A 29 -4.87 1.75 7.97
C LEU A 29 -4.30 1.10 6.70
N CYS A 30 -5.14 0.85 5.70
CA CYS A 30 -4.67 0.30 4.42
C CYS A 30 -5.63 0.60 3.28
N SER A 31 -5.14 0.52 2.04
CA SER A 31 -5.99 0.57 0.85
C SER A 31 -6.97 -0.62 0.80
N PRO A 32 -8.12 -0.53 0.11
CA PRO A 32 -9.14 -1.58 0.15
C PRO A 32 -8.68 -2.94 -0.37
N ASP A 33 -7.86 -2.96 -1.42
CA ASP A 33 -7.23 -4.17 -1.94
C ASP A 33 -6.20 -4.76 -0.97
N THR A 34 -5.43 -3.91 -0.28
CA THR A 34 -4.54 -4.37 0.80
C THR A 34 -5.35 -4.98 1.94
N GLN A 35 -6.48 -4.38 2.32
CA GLN A 35 -7.35 -4.92 3.37
C GLN A 35 -7.86 -6.33 3.03
N ARG A 36 -8.33 -6.53 1.78
CA ARG A 36 -8.76 -7.85 1.30
C ARG A 36 -7.61 -8.85 1.32
N ALA A 37 -6.43 -8.45 0.84
CA ALA A 37 -5.25 -9.32 0.84
C ALA A 37 -4.87 -9.76 2.24
N LEU A 38 -4.82 -8.82 3.20
CA LEU A 38 -4.49 -9.08 4.59
C LEU A 38 -5.47 -10.09 5.23
N TYR A 39 -6.78 -9.92 5.04
CA TYR A 39 -7.77 -10.86 5.60
C TYR A 39 -7.70 -12.24 4.94
N ALA A 40 -7.55 -12.31 3.62
CA ALA A 40 -7.48 -13.58 2.90
C ALA A 40 -6.20 -14.37 3.22
N ILE A 41 -5.04 -13.69 3.27
CA ILE A 41 -3.77 -14.30 3.69
C ILE A 41 -3.89 -14.84 5.12
N ARG A 42 -4.45 -14.05 6.04
CA ARG A 42 -4.66 -14.48 7.43
C ARG A 42 -5.54 -15.72 7.52
N GLN A 43 -6.65 -15.77 6.78
CA GLN A 43 -7.52 -16.94 6.75
C GLN A 43 -6.79 -18.20 6.27
N GLU A 44 -5.97 -18.09 5.23
CA GLU A 44 -5.16 -19.23 4.76
C GLU A 44 -4.10 -19.66 5.76
N LEU A 45 -3.46 -18.72 6.46
CA LEU A 45 -2.50 -19.04 7.52
C LEU A 45 -3.17 -19.74 8.71
N LEU A 46 -4.35 -19.28 9.12
CA LEU A 46 -5.12 -19.92 10.20
C LEU A 46 -5.49 -21.37 9.86
N ALA A 47 -5.81 -21.66 8.58
CA ALA A 47 -6.04 -23.02 8.11
C ALA A 47 -4.78 -23.92 8.22
N GLN A 48 -3.59 -23.31 8.27
CA GLN A 48 -2.29 -23.97 8.45
C GLN A 48 -1.74 -23.85 9.88
N GLN A 49 -2.60 -23.51 10.86
CA GLN A 49 -2.23 -23.31 12.26
C GLN A 49 -1.22 -22.17 12.51
N GLY A 50 -1.03 -21.29 11.52
CA GLY A 50 -0.31 -20.03 11.63
C GLY A 50 -1.25 -18.85 11.85
N ASP A 51 -0.69 -17.64 11.99
CA ASP A 51 -1.46 -16.40 11.98
C ASP A 51 -0.68 -15.27 11.27
N LEU A 52 -1.40 -14.28 10.77
CA LEU A 52 -0.83 -13.05 10.25
C LEU A 52 -0.72 -12.03 11.39
N VAL A 53 0.45 -11.98 12.02
CA VAL A 53 0.78 -11.03 13.09
C VAL A 53 1.64 -9.91 12.52
N LEU A 54 1.14 -8.67 12.55
CA LEU A 54 1.81 -7.53 11.93
C LEU A 54 2.74 -6.78 12.90
N SER A 55 3.86 -6.29 12.38
CA SER A 55 4.71 -5.30 13.05
C SER A 55 4.54 -3.90 12.49
N ASP A 56 4.25 -3.78 11.20
CA ASP A 56 4.03 -2.49 10.54
C ASP A 56 3.01 -2.64 9.39
N LEU A 57 2.30 -1.56 9.07
CA LEU A 57 1.33 -1.50 7.97
C LEU A 57 1.30 -0.09 7.38
N PHE A 58 0.56 0.84 7.97
CA PHE A 58 0.58 2.24 7.55
C PHE A 58 1.56 3.06 8.37
N ARG A 59 2.37 3.86 7.68
CA ARG A 59 3.21 4.89 8.29
C ARG A 59 2.81 6.24 7.73
N SER A 60 2.35 7.14 8.60
CA SER A 60 2.14 8.52 8.18
C SER A 60 3.44 9.17 7.72
N TYR A 61 3.35 10.30 7.01
CA TYR A 61 4.49 11.11 6.61
C TYR A 61 5.48 11.35 7.77
N ASP A 62 4.98 11.77 8.95
CA ASP A 62 5.83 12.04 10.12
C ASP A 62 6.49 10.77 10.68
N MET A 63 5.78 9.64 10.65
CA MET A 63 6.34 8.35 11.05
C MET A 63 7.44 7.90 10.10
N GLN A 64 7.24 8.10 8.79
CA GLN A 64 8.26 7.80 7.79
C GLN A 64 9.48 8.71 7.95
N LEU A 65 9.26 10.00 8.18
CA LEU A 65 10.33 10.98 8.40
C LEU A 65 11.15 10.62 9.64
N GLN A 66 10.50 10.25 10.74
CA GLN A 66 11.21 9.82 11.94
C GLN A 66 11.99 8.54 11.70
N SER A 67 11.37 7.52 11.09
CA SER A 67 12.06 6.26 10.75
C SER A 67 13.27 6.49 9.83
N HIS A 68 13.19 7.45 8.90
CA HIS A 68 14.33 7.85 8.06
C HIS A 68 15.44 8.51 8.88
N LYS A 69 15.11 9.43 9.79
CA LYS A 69 16.08 10.08 10.69
C LYS A 69 16.78 9.06 11.60
N ASP A 70 16.04 8.08 12.11
CA ASP A 70 16.58 7.01 12.95
C ASP A 70 17.56 6.12 12.15
N TYR A 71 17.25 5.85 10.88
CA TYR A 71 18.16 5.13 9.98
C TYR A 71 19.43 5.93 9.67
N VAL A 72 19.29 7.20 9.27
CA VAL A 72 20.42 8.08 8.92
C VAL A 72 21.34 8.33 10.13
N SER A 73 20.77 8.46 11.33
CA SER A 73 21.53 8.59 12.57
C SER A 73 22.12 7.28 13.09
N GLY A 74 21.76 6.13 12.49
CA GLY A 74 22.25 4.81 12.86
C GLY A 74 21.57 4.18 14.09
N GLN A 75 20.53 4.82 14.64
CA GLN A 75 19.67 4.29 15.70
C GLN A 75 18.86 3.08 15.20
N LYS A 76 18.42 3.12 13.94
CA LYS A 76 17.80 1.99 13.23
C LYS A 76 18.78 1.43 12.21
N LYS A 77 18.93 0.09 12.17
CA LYS A 77 19.79 -0.59 11.18
C LYS A 77 19.07 -0.92 9.88
N ALA A 78 17.79 -1.30 9.97
CA ALA A 78 16.97 -1.57 8.80
C ALA A 78 16.80 -0.29 7.98
N PHE A 79 16.92 -0.41 6.67
CA PHE A 79 16.81 0.70 5.74
C PHE A 79 15.44 1.39 5.88
N SER A 80 15.43 2.71 5.81
CA SER A 80 14.19 3.49 5.76
C SER A 80 14.36 4.63 4.74
N PRO A 81 13.59 4.64 3.63
CA PRO A 81 13.67 5.73 2.68
C PRO A 81 13.15 7.03 3.30
N ALA A 82 13.51 8.16 2.70
CA ALA A 82 12.87 9.44 3.02
C ALA A 82 11.36 9.38 2.70
N PRO A 83 10.53 10.28 3.28
CA PRO A 83 9.12 10.38 2.93
C PRO A 83 8.87 10.50 1.43
N GLY A 84 7.78 9.90 0.96
CA GLY A 84 7.48 9.75 -0.47
C GLY A 84 8.07 8.49 -1.12
N GLY A 85 8.83 7.70 -0.37
CA GLY A 85 9.59 6.55 -0.88
C GLY A 85 9.13 5.19 -0.38
N SER A 86 8.06 5.10 0.43
CA SER A 86 7.61 3.85 1.04
C SER A 86 6.15 3.54 0.74
N LEU A 87 5.84 2.30 0.34
CA LEU A 87 4.45 1.85 0.19
C LEU A 87 3.69 1.74 1.53
N HIS A 88 4.38 1.74 2.67
CA HIS A 88 3.74 1.90 3.97
C HIS A 88 3.01 3.25 4.09
N GLU A 89 3.50 4.31 3.43
CA GLU A 89 2.84 5.62 3.43
C GLU A 89 1.54 5.63 2.65
N ALA A 90 1.32 4.64 1.77
CA ALA A 90 0.06 4.46 1.05
C ALA A 90 -0.82 3.36 1.66
N GLY A 91 -0.42 2.76 2.80
CA GLY A 91 -1.12 1.61 3.37
C GLY A 91 -1.19 0.43 2.40
N ARG A 92 -0.11 0.22 1.65
CA ARG A 92 0.07 -0.82 0.61
C ARG A 92 1.26 -1.73 0.87
N ALA A 93 1.91 -1.60 2.02
CA ALA A 93 2.95 -2.53 2.46
C ALA A 93 2.70 -2.95 3.90
N PHE A 94 3.15 -4.14 4.25
CA PHE A 94 3.08 -4.65 5.61
C PHE A 94 4.32 -5.46 5.98
N ASP A 95 4.69 -5.36 7.24
CA ASP A 95 5.73 -6.16 7.87
C ASP A 95 5.08 -7.13 8.86
N LEU A 96 5.56 -8.38 8.90
CA LEU A 96 4.96 -9.44 9.71
C LEU A 96 5.97 -10.22 10.55
N ASP A 97 5.48 -10.84 11.62
CA ASP A 97 6.26 -11.77 12.44
C ASP A 97 6.37 -13.14 11.74
N LEU A 98 7.55 -13.42 11.17
CA LEU A 98 7.84 -14.70 10.51
C LEU A 98 7.71 -15.90 11.45
N GLY A 99 7.81 -15.72 12.78
CA GLY A 99 7.58 -16.81 13.74
C GLY A 99 6.11 -17.21 13.86
N ALA A 100 5.19 -16.28 13.59
CA ALA A 100 3.76 -16.48 13.78
C ALA A 100 3.10 -17.25 12.61
N ILE A 101 3.68 -17.24 11.41
CA ILE A 101 3.06 -17.82 10.21
C ILE A 101 3.04 -19.36 10.20
N ARG A 102 3.93 -20.02 10.97
CA ARG A 102 4.04 -21.49 11.13
C ARG A 102 4.21 -22.33 9.85
N ILE A 103 4.44 -21.69 8.71
CA ILE A 103 4.78 -22.30 7.41
C ILE A 103 6.14 -21.78 6.93
N SER A 104 6.66 -22.35 5.84
CA SER A 104 7.87 -21.81 5.22
C SER A 104 7.61 -20.45 4.56
N LEU A 105 8.64 -19.60 4.47
CA LEU A 105 8.55 -18.32 3.78
C LEU A 105 8.16 -18.49 2.29
N SER A 106 8.62 -19.56 1.65
CA SER A 106 8.25 -19.88 0.26
C SER A 106 6.75 -20.16 0.12
N GLU A 107 6.16 -20.91 1.05
CA GLU A 107 4.71 -21.15 1.06
C GLU A 107 3.92 -19.86 1.31
N LEU A 108 4.39 -19.01 2.25
CA LEU A 108 3.82 -17.69 2.45
C LEU A 108 3.84 -16.85 1.18
N TRP A 109 4.92 -16.90 0.39
CA TRP A 109 5.00 -16.18 -0.89
C TRP A 109 3.96 -16.68 -1.89
N GLN A 110 3.67 -17.98 -1.93
CA GLN A 110 2.62 -18.52 -2.78
C GLN A 110 1.23 -18.08 -2.34
N ILE A 111 0.97 -18.04 -1.02
CA ILE A 111 -0.28 -17.49 -0.46
C ILE A 111 -0.40 -16.00 -0.83
N GLY A 112 0.62 -15.20 -0.51
CA GLY A 112 0.63 -13.76 -0.80
C GLY A 112 0.37 -13.47 -2.27
N LYS A 113 1.03 -14.19 -3.18
CA LYS A 113 0.87 -14.01 -4.64
C LYS A 113 -0.57 -14.22 -5.10
N ARG A 114 -1.31 -15.19 -4.54
CA ARG A 114 -2.73 -15.39 -4.88
C ARG A 114 -3.60 -14.19 -4.53
N HIS A 115 -3.19 -13.44 -3.51
CA HIS A 115 -3.91 -12.27 -2.98
C HIS A 115 -3.26 -10.93 -3.35
N GLY A 116 -2.34 -10.92 -4.33
CA GLY A 116 -1.71 -9.70 -4.82
C GLY A 116 -0.67 -9.08 -3.87
N ALA A 117 -0.23 -9.82 -2.84
CA ALA A 117 0.88 -9.43 -1.97
C ALA A 117 2.19 -10.06 -2.46
N TYR A 118 3.23 -9.24 -2.63
CA TYR A 118 4.51 -9.66 -3.19
C TYR A 118 5.67 -9.29 -2.26
N PRO A 119 6.66 -10.18 -2.09
CA PRO A 119 7.86 -9.85 -1.33
C PRO A 119 8.66 -8.75 -2.06
N VAL A 120 9.48 -8.02 -1.30
CA VAL A 120 10.42 -7.02 -1.85
C VAL A 120 11.83 -7.56 -2.08
N ILE A 121 12.12 -8.74 -1.55
CA ILE A 121 13.39 -9.45 -1.78
C ILE A 121 13.25 -10.48 -2.91
N ALA A 122 14.39 -10.90 -3.47
CA ALA A 122 14.41 -11.73 -4.68
C ALA A 122 14.15 -13.23 -4.42
N GLN A 123 14.44 -13.72 -3.22
CA GLN A 123 14.32 -15.14 -2.85
C GLN A 123 13.77 -15.30 -1.43
N PRO A 124 13.04 -16.40 -1.12
CA PRO A 124 12.42 -16.61 0.19
C PRO A 124 13.47 -17.08 1.23
N ASP A 125 14.41 -16.19 1.58
CA ASP A 125 15.38 -16.42 2.65
C ASP A 125 14.94 -15.69 3.93
N PRO A 126 14.54 -16.42 4.99
CA PRO A 126 14.10 -15.81 6.24
C PRO A 126 15.21 -15.06 6.99
N LYS A 127 16.48 -15.20 6.60
CA LYS A 127 17.61 -14.48 7.18
C LYS A 127 17.93 -13.18 6.44
N GLN A 128 17.35 -12.96 5.27
CA GLN A 128 17.57 -11.76 4.49
C GLN A 128 16.86 -10.57 5.16
N SER A 129 17.50 -9.39 5.14
CA SER A 129 16.82 -8.15 5.52
C SER A 129 15.57 -7.97 4.67
N GLU A 130 14.46 -7.53 5.28
CA GLU A 130 13.15 -7.38 4.63
C GLU A 130 12.44 -8.70 4.26
N ALA A 131 12.87 -9.86 4.78
CA ALA A 131 12.17 -11.13 4.56
C ALA A 131 10.71 -11.17 5.06
N TRP A 132 10.38 -10.26 5.98
CA TRP A 132 9.06 -10.05 6.56
C TRP A 132 8.17 -9.07 5.77
N HIS A 133 8.72 -8.39 4.76
CA HIS A 133 8.08 -7.25 4.11
C HIS A 133 7.40 -7.64 2.80
N PHE A 134 6.14 -7.24 2.65
CA PHE A 134 5.33 -7.49 1.46
C PHE A 134 4.60 -6.23 1.00
N ASP A 135 4.49 -6.08 -0.32
CA ASP A 135 3.73 -5.03 -1.00
C ASP A 135 2.45 -5.57 -1.63
N VAL A 136 1.35 -4.83 -1.49
CA VAL A 136 0.15 -4.95 -2.32
C VAL A 136 0.15 -3.80 -3.33
N ARG A 137 0.85 -4.04 -4.44
CA ARG A 137 1.22 -3.00 -5.41
C ARG A 137 0.04 -2.49 -6.25
N GLY A 138 -0.96 -3.34 -6.50
CA GLY A 138 -2.08 -3.03 -7.39
C GLY A 138 -1.64 -2.50 -8.75
N SER A 139 -2.40 -1.56 -9.30
CA SER A 139 -2.12 -0.82 -10.53
C SER A 139 -0.86 0.05 -10.45
N HIS A 140 -0.35 0.37 -9.27
CA HIS A 140 0.91 1.11 -9.13
C HIS A 140 2.11 0.30 -9.62
N ASN A 141 2.00 -1.04 -9.73
CA ASN A 141 3.01 -1.86 -10.39
C ASN A 141 3.20 -1.47 -11.88
N VAL A 142 2.20 -0.88 -12.53
CA VAL A 142 2.33 -0.32 -13.89
C VAL A 142 3.36 0.81 -13.91
N VAL A 143 3.38 1.67 -12.87
CA VAL A 143 4.36 2.76 -12.72
C VAL A 143 5.75 2.20 -12.45
N TYR A 144 5.86 1.17 -11.61
CA TYR A 144 7.13 0.46 -11.37
C TYR A 144 7.72 -0.04 -12.69
N GLU A 145 6.93 -0.80 -13.46
CA GLU A 145 7.39 -1.37 -14.73
C GLU A 145 7.66 -0.29 -15.79
N TYR A 146 6.90 0.80 -15.80
CA TYR A 146 7.12 1.96 -16.67
C TYR A 146 8.52 2.57 -16.45
N TYR A 147 8.89 2.85 -15.20
CA TYR A 147 10.22 3.37 -14.87
C TYR A 147 11.32 2.32 -15.09
N LYS A 148 11.03 1.04 -14.81
CA LYS A 148 11.99 -0.05 -15.02
C LYS A 148 12.35 -0.27 -16.48
N ARG A 149 11.41 -0.01 -17.42
CA ARG A 149 11.66 -0.03 -18.87
C ARG A 149 12.41 1.19 -19.39
N GLY A 150 12.67 2.20 -18.55
CA GLY A 150 13.41 3.40 -18.94
C GLY A 150 12.56 4.49 -19.60
N GLU A 151 11.23 4.41 -19.50
CA GLU A 151 10.32 5.45 -20.02
C GLU A 151 10.47 6.80 -19.28
N ALA A 152 11.04 6.75 -18.06
CA ALA A 152 11.41 7.88 -17.24
C ALA A 152 12.60 7.54 -16.33
N SER A 153 13.35 8.55 -15.88
CA SER A 153 14.60 8.36 -15.13
C SER A 153 14.80 9.29 -13.92
N ASN A 154 13.85 10.19 -13.64
CA ASN A 154 13.98 11.15 -12.53
C ASN A 154 13.85 10.52 -11.13
N MET A 155 13.42 9.25 -11.05
CA MET A 155 13.25 8.49 -9.81
C MET A 155 13.62 7.02 -10.05
N LYS A 156 13.97 6.29 -8.99
CA LYS A 156 14.08 4.83 -9.07
C LYS A 156 12.69 4.21 -9.27
N PRO A 157 12.56 3.06 -9.96
CA PRO A 157 11.26 2.42 -10.20
C PRO A 157 10.40 2.22 -8.96
N TYR A 158 11.01 1.74 -7.86
CA TYR A 158 10.30 1.54 -6.60
C TYR A 158 9.80 2.86 -5.99
N THR A 159 10.63 3.91 -6.03
CA THR A 159 10.25 5.24 -5.55
C THR A 159 9.11 5.82 -6.40
N ALA A 160 9.14 5.68 -7.72
CA ALA A 160 8.05 6.15 -8.58
C ALA A 160 6.72 5.43 -8.30
N MET A 161 6.77 4.11 -8.05
CA MET A 161 5.62 3.34 -7.60
C MET A 161 5.08 3.83 -6.26
N ALA A 162 5.95 4.02 -5.26
CA ALA A 162 5.57 4.54 -3.95
C ALA A 162 4.93 5.94 -4.06
N VAL A 163 5.57 6.86 -4.79
CA VAL A 163 5.02 8.19 -5.09
C VAL A 163 3.62 8.10 -5.69
N SER A 164 3.43 7.25 -6.70
CA SER A 164 2.13 7.07 -7.35
C SER A 164 1.06 6.61 -6.36
N ALA A 165 1.42 5.70 -5.45
CA ALA A 165 0.53 5.17 -4.43
C ALA A 165 0.17 6.22 -3.35
N ILE A 166 1.15 6.98 -2.88
CA ILE A 166 0.99 8.00 -1.84
C ILE A 166 0.13 9.16 -2.36
N LEU A 167 0.36 9.62 -3.59
CA LEU A 167 -0.47 10.63 -4.22
C LEU A 167 -1.92 10.15 -4.39
N ALA A 168 -2.13 8.85 -4.63
CA ALA A 168 -3.47 8.29 -4.79
C ALA A 168 -4.28 8.29 -3.49
N THR A 169 -3.64 8.31 -2.32
CA THR A 169 -4.27 8.43 -1.01
C THR A 169 -4.31 9.88 -0.49
N ASP A 170 -3.98 10.86 -1.35
CA ASP A 170 -3.95 12.29 -1.04
C ASP A 170 -2.91 12.68 0.05
N ILE A 171 -1.88 11.85 0.22
CA ILE A 171 -0.78 12.16 1.12
C ILE A 171 0.28 12.95 0.35
N ARG A 172 0.84 13.95 1.03
CA ARG A 172 1.86 14.84 0.46
C ARG A 172 3.14 14.07 0.12
N VAL A 173 3.71 14.38 -1.04
CA VAL A 173 5.07 13.98 -1.45
C VAL A 173 5.93 15.23 -1.68
N ASP A 174 6.95 15.42 -0.85
CA ASP A 174 7.71 16.67 -0.78
C ASP A 174 8.31 17.17 -2.10
N VAL A 175 8.78 16.26 -2.96
CA VAL A 175 9.44 16.61 -4.22
C VAL A 175 8.57 17.41 -5.19
N PHE A 176 7.24 17.34 -5.05
CA PHE A 176 6.32 18.07 -5.93
C PHE A 176 5.89 19.42 -5.38
N GLU A 177 6.17 19.72 -4.10
CA GLU A 177 5.77 20.98 -3.47
C GLU A 177 4.27 21.28 -3.70
N ASN A 178 3.94 22.35 -4.41
CA ASN A 178 2.58 22.76 -4.78
C ASN A 178 2.01 22.03 -6.01
N ARG A 179 2.74 21.09 -6.62
CA ARG A 179 2.38 20.38 -7.85
C ARG A 179 1.90 18.94 -7.62
N GLN A 180 1.30 18.69 -6.45
CA GLN A 180 0.80 17.36 -6.07
C GLN A 180 -0.27 16.87 -7.06
N GLY A 181 -1.17 17.76 -7.48
CA GLY A 181 -2.27 17.43 -8.40
C GLY A 181 -1.77 17.04 -9.79
N GLU A 182 -0.78 17.76 -10.31
CA GLU A 182 -0.14 17.47 -11.60
C GLU A 182 0.61 16.14 -11.56
N ALA A 183 1.34 15.87 -10.48
CA ALA A 183 2.03 14.60 -10.28
C ALA A 183 1.05 13.43 -10.12
N PHE A 184 -0.07 13.65 -9.43
CA PHE A 184 -1.17 12.68 -9.38
C PHE A 184 -1.72 12.40 -10.78
N LEU A 185 -2.00 13.45 -11.56
CA LEU A 185 -2.53 13.33 -12.93
C LEU A 185 -1.58 12.50 -13.81
N GLN A 186 -0.29 12.83 -13.81
CA GLN A 186 0.74 12.08 -14.54
C GLN A 186 0.79 10.62 -14.07
N SER A 187 0.81 10.38 -12.76
CA SER A 187 0.81 9.02 -12.19
C SER A 187 -0.42 8.21 -12.63
N GLY A 188 -1.59 8.85 -12.63
CA GLY A 188 -2.84 8.23 -13.05
C GLY A 188 -2.87 7.87 -14.53
N LEU A 189 -2.38 8.76 -15.41
CA LEU A 189 -2.24 8.47 -16.84
C LEU A 189 -1.27 7.30 -17.10
N VAL A 190 -0.14 7.22 -16.38
CA VAL A 190 0.77 6.07 -16.48
C VAL A 190 0.08 4.78 -16.01
N ARG A 191 -0.69 4.81 -14.92
CA ARG A 191 -1.50 3.65 -14.45
C ARG A 191 -2.55 3.22 -15.47
N LEU A 192 -3.11 4.16 -16.23
CA LEU A 192 -4.01 3.89 -17.37
C LEU A 192 -3.26 3.39 -18.63
N GLY A 193 -1.93 3.33 -18.60
CA GLY A 193 -1.10 2.76 -19.66
C GLY A 193 -0.59 3.78 -20.68
N HIS A 194 -0.72 5.07 -20.42
CA HIS A 194 -0.20 6.12 -21.30
C HIS A 194 1.28 6.40 -21.03
N THR A 195 2.01 6.77 -22.10
CA THR A 195 3.41 7.18 -22.02
C THR A 195 3.52 8.70 -22.06
N LEU A 196 4.14 9.30 -21.04
CA LEU A 196 4.24 10.77 -20.92
C LEU A 196 5.62 11.29 -20.49
N GLY A 197 6.62 10.41 -20.38
CA GLY A 197 7.91 10.73 -19.77
C GLY A 197 7.85 10.66 -18.24
N ALA A 198 8.60 11.55 -17.58
CA ALA A 198 8.73 11.59 -16.12
C ALA A 198 7.47 12.10 -15.40
N ILE A 199 7.18 11.52 -14.24
CA ILE A 199 6.28 12.09 -13.24
C ILE A 199 7.09 13.17 -12.49
N ASP A 200 6.88 14.44 -12.84
CA ASP A 200 7.66 15.58 -12.36
C ASP A 200 6.80 16.79 -11.92
N GLY A 201 5.46 16.63 -12.01
CA GLY A 201 4.48 17.66 -11.72
C GLY A 201 4.43 18.79 -12.76
N ARG A 202 4.97 18.59 -13.98
CA ARG A 202 4.95 19.60 -15.06
C ARG A 202 4.08 19.14 -16.22
N ILE A 203 2.96 19.83 -16.45
CA ILE A 203 2.05 19.52 -17.57
C ILE A 203 2.64 20.05 -18.88
N GLY A 204 3.41 19.19 -19.57
CA GLY A 204 3.97 19.47 -20.90
C GLY A 204 3.18 18.82 -22.05
N MET A 205 3.71 18.95 -23.27
CA MET A 205 3.07 18.40 -24.48
C MET A 205 2.79 16.89 -24.40
N LYS A 206 3.68 16.11 -23.76
CA LYS A 206 3.47 14.66 -23.59
C LYS A 206 2.32 14.32 -22.65
N THR A 207 2.17 15.06 -21.55
CA THR A 207 1.01 14.90 -20.65
C THR A 207 -0.28 15.32 -21.37
N GLN A 208 -0.25 16.40 -22.15
CA GLN A 208 -1.40 16.85 -22.93
C GLN A 208 -1.81 15.83 -24.01
N ALA A 209 -0.85 15.21 -24.70
CA ALA A 209 -1.09 14.13 -25.65
C ALA A 209 -1.73 12.90 -24.95
N ALA A 210 -1.18 12.48 -23.81
CA ALA A 210 -1.74 11.39 -23.02
C ALA A 210 -3.18 11.67 -22.55
N LEU A 211 -3.50 12.92 -22.17
CA LEU A 211 -4.86 13.33 -21.83
C LEU A 211 -5.79 13.24 -23.04
N ALA A 212 -5.35 13.73 -24.20
CA ALA A 212 -6.13 13.64 -25.44
C ALA A 212 -6.39 12.17 -25.84
N ASP A 213 -5.37 11.32 -25.78
CA ASP A 213 -5.46 9.88 -26.05
C ASP A 213 -6.40 9.16 -25.07
N ALA A 214 -6.48 9.64 -23.82
CA ALA A 214 -7.41 9.16 -22.81
C ALA A 214 -8.84 9.71 -22.99
N GLY A 215 -9.09 10.56 -24.00
CA GLY A 215 -10.37 11.23 -24.21
C GLY A 215 -10.69 12.30 -23.15
N ILE A 216 -9.68 12.88 -22.51
CA ILE A 216 -9.83 13.88 -21.44
C ILE A 216 -9.52 15.27 -21.99
N ALA A 217 -10.49 16.17 -21.89
CA ALA A 217 -10.35 17.56 -22.37
C ALA A 217 -9.37 18.37 -21.51
N LEU A 218 -8.51 19.16 -22.18
CA LEU A 218 -7.56 20.08 -21.54
C LEU A 218 -8.32 21.28 -20.96
N THR A 219 -8.68 21.20 -19.68
CA THR A 219 -9.47 22.21 -18.95
C THR A 219 -8.79 22.54 -17.61
N SER A 220 -9.55 22.74 -16.52
CA SER A 220 -8.96 22.95 -15.20
C SER A 220 -8.30 21.67 -14.68
N LEU A 221 -7.27 21.82 -13.82
CA LEU A 221 -6.57 20.69 -13.22
C LEU A 221 -7.53 19.75 -12.49
N ASP A 222 -8.45 20.30 -11.70
CA ASP A 222 -9.44 19.53 -10.94
C ASP A 222 -10.34 18.68 -11.86
N ALA A 223 -10.78 19.23 -12.99
CA ALA A 223 -11.61 18.51 -13.96
C ALA A 223 -10.82 17.37 -14.62
N MET A 224 -9.55 17.60 -14.98
CA MET A 224 -8.68 16.57 -15.53
C MET A 224 -8.38 15.46 -14.51
N ILE A 225 -8.12 15.82 -13.25
CA ILE A 225 -7.93 14.88 -12.14
C ILE A 225 -9.19 14.04 -11.95
N GLN A 226 -10.37 14.65 -11.89
CA GLN A 226 -11.63 13.95 -11.72
C GLN A 226 -11.89 12.97 -12.87
N ALA A 227 -11.57 13.33 -14.11
CA ALA A 227 -11.69 12.45 -15.27
C ALA A 227 -10.75 11.24 -15.17
N VAL A 228 -9.47 11.45 -14.83
CA VAL A 228 -8.50 10.38 -14.61
C VAL A 228 -8.93 9.47 -13.46
N GLU A 229 -9.41 10.04 -12.35
CA GLU A 229 -9.93 9.27 -11.20
C GLU A 229 -11.12 8.39 -11.58
N ASN A 230 -12.03 8.89 -12.40
CA ASN A 230 -13.18 8.10 -12.86
C ASN A 230 -12.74 6.91 -13.71
N GLN A 231 -11.79 7.12 -14.62
CA GLN A 231 -11.24 6.02 -15.43
C GLN A 231 -10.46 5.01 -14.59
N LEU A 232 -9.68 5.47 -13.59
CA LEU A 232 -8.97 4.58 -12.67
C LEU A 232 -9.91 3.75 -11.80
N GLN A 233 -10.96 4.36 -11.26
CA GLN A 233 -11.99 3.64 -10.49
C GLN A 233 -12.71 2.59 -11.35
N ALA A 234 -13.01 2.92 -12.60
CA ALA A 234 -13.63 1.97 -13.52
C ALA A 234 -12.70 0.80 -13.87
N ARG A 235 -11.40 1.06 -14.03
CA ARG A 235 -10.41 0.03 -14.43
C ARG A 235 -9.89 -0.80 -13.27
N PHE A 236 -9.77 -0.22 -12.08
CA PHE A 236 -9.20 -0.83 -10.89
C PHE A 236 -10.14 -0.68 -9.68
N PRO A 237 -11.41 -1.14 -9.77
CA PRO A 237 -12.43 -0.88 -8.75
C PRO A 237 -12.05 -1.38 -7.35
N ASP A 238 -11.24 -2.43 -7.30
CA ASP A 238 -10.68 -3.02 -6.09
C ASP A 238 -9.86 -2.02 -5.26
N GLU A 239 -9.21 -1.04 -5.87
CA GLU A 239 -8.39 -0.05 -5.13
C GLU A 239 -9.23 1.07 -4.49
N TYR A 240 -10.53 1.10 -4.74
CA TYR A 240 -11.40 2.20 -4.32
C TYR A 240 -12.62 1.74 -3.53
N THR A 241 -13.09 0.53 -3.81
CA THR A 241 -14.29 -0.01 -3.18
C THR A 241 -13.89 -0.73 -1.91
N SER A 242 -14.43 -0.28 -0.77
CA SER A 242 -14.36 -1.08 0.45
C SER A 242 -14.91 -2.46 0.14
N PRO A 243 -14.25 -3.55 0.57
CA PRO A 243 -14.99 -4.78 0.67
C PRO A 243 -16.22 -4.45 1.51
N ASP A 244 -17.42 -4.67 0.98
CA ASP A 244 -18.58 -4.86 1.83
C ASP A 244 -18.11 -5.85 2.89
N LEU A 245 -18.27 -5.49 4.17
CA LEU A 245 -17.95 -6.39 5.25
C LEU A 245 -18.77 -7.65 5.01
N LEU A 246 -18.17 -8.65 4.37
CA LEU A 246 -18.50 -10.05 4.56
C LEU A 246 -18.13 -10.29 6.02
N ILE A 247 -19.03 -9.85 6.91
CA ILE A 247 -19.17 -10.38 8.25
C ILE A 247 -19.54 -11.84 7.99
N ALA A 248 -18.53 -12.67 7.75
CA ALA A 248 -18.61 -14.05 8.13
C ALA A 248 -18.74 -13.99 9.65
N ASP A 249 -19.99 -14.09 10.07
CA ASP A 249 -20.43 -14.45 11.40
C ASP A 249 -19.69 -15.74 11.79
N THR A 250 -18.44 -15.61 12.22
CA THR A 250 -17.73 -16.67 12.91
C THR A 250 -18.36 -16.72 14.28
N GLY A 251 -19.49 -17.44 14.38
CA GLY A 251 -20.37 -17.54 15.53
C GLY A 251 -19.63 -17.75 16.84
N GLN A 252 -19.17 -16.65 17.44
CA GLN A 252 -18.84 -16.58 18.84
C GLN A 252 -20.07 -16.02 19.54
N PRO A 253 -20.64 -16.72 20.53
CA PRO A 253 -21.77 -16.20 21.28
C PRO A 253 -21.36 -14.87 21.91
N SER A 254 -22.19 -13.85 21.72
CA SER A 254 -22.00 -12.57 22.39
C SER A 254 -21.98 -12.80 23.89
N THR A 255 -21.03 -12.15 24.55
CA THR A 255 -20.86 -12.15 26.01
C THR A 255 -22.06 -11.55 26.78
N SER A 256 -23.16 -11.20 26.10
CA SER A 256 -24.45 -10.86 26.69
C SER A 256 -25.21 -12.07 27.22
N ASP A 257 -24.95 -13.28 26.72
CA ASP A 257 -25.78 -14.46 27.04
C ASP A 257 -25.22 -15.28 28.21
N ALA A 258 -24.01 -14.95 28.69
CA ALA A 258 -23.36 -15.62 29.82
C ALA A 258 -23.75 -15.05 31.20
N ILE A 259 -24.59 -14.02 31.27
CA ILE A 259 -25.05 -13.41 32.54
C ILE A 259 -26.47 -13.86 32.92
N ALA A 260 -27.17 -14.63 32.09
CA ALA A 260 -28.51 -15.14 32.39
C ALA A 260 -28.54 -16.56 33.01
N ALA A 261 -27.39 -17.14 33.37
CA ALA A 261 -27.29 -18.51 33.89
C ALA A 261 -26.47 -18.67 35.18
N LEU A 262 -26.44 -17.63 36.02
CA LEU A 262 -26.04 -17.68 37.43
C LEU A 262 -27.05 -16.86 38.25
#